data_AF-A0A968L5G7-F1
#
_entry.id   AF-A0A968L5G7-F1
#
_cell.length_a   1.000
_cell.length_b   1.000
_cell.length_c   1.000
_cell.angle_alpha   90.00
_cell.angle_beta   90.00
_cell.angle_gamma   90.00
#
_symmetry.space_group_name_H-M   'P 1'
#
loop_
_entity.id
_entity.type
_entity.pdbx_description
1 polymer ?
#
loop_
_entity_poly.entity_id
_entity_poly.type
_entity_poly.pdbx_seq_one_letter_code
_entity_poly.pdbx_strand_id
1 'polypeptide(L)'
;MFQPVMGFGTDWPGSSVWADDVAVQSPENRMCRTLAALAMASAMLIAACSSGSPTNPPTNAPVSPTPGAPSTPPAGSPSAGVVVTIDVTGETYKILLTDPADIAVARDLLAGREAPSIPNGKVVRGEPGVNEGYSWHIDPNDIEWADMTIELCDGKPSDVEANTISGDRFCPWSAKVVAVEDDAN
;
A
#
# COMPACT_ATOMS: atom_id res chain seq x y z
N MET A 1 2.89 28.94 -63.15
CA MET A 1 4.22 29.23 -62.58
C MET A 1 4.35 28.38 -61.33
N PHE A 2 4.91 27.18 -61.48
CA PHE A 2 5.31 26.29 -60.38
C PHE A 2 6.60 26.82 -59.78
N GLN A 3 6.75 26.76 -58.44
CA GLN A 3 7.92 26.17 -57.76
C GLN A 3 7.59 25.91 -56.27
N PRO A 4 7.83 24.70 -55.75
CA PRO A 4 7.90 24.41 -54.32
C PRO A 4 9.33 24.57 -53.80
N VAL A 5 9.49 25.10 -52.57
CA VAL A 5 10.77 25.08 -51.86
C VAL A 5 10.85 23.78 -51.06
N MET A 6 11.75 22.89 -51.50
CA MET A 6 12.15 21.69 -50.77
C MET A 6 13.13 22.08 -49.66
N GLY A 7 12.79 21.73 -48.41
CA GLY A 7 13.73 21.70 -47.29
C GLY A 7 14.22 20.27 -47.09
N PHE A 8 15.31 19.91 -47.75
CA PHE A 8 16.16 18.77 -47.39
C PHE A 8 17.22 19.26 -46.40
N GLY A 9 17.36 18.54 -45.29
CA GLY A 9 18.36 18.79 -44.25
C GLY A 9 18.55 17.55 -43.39
N THR A 10 18.79 16.40 -44.04
CA THR A 10 19.37 15.21 -43.43
C THR A 10 20.88 15.40 -43.40
N ASP A 11 21.46 15.68 -42.24
CA ASP A 11 22.85 15.30 -41.91
C ASP A 11 23.10 15.50 -40.40
N TRP A 12 23.22 14.39 -39.65
CA TRP A 12 23.91 14.37 -38.37
C TRP A 12 24.70 13.07 -38.29
N PRO A 13 26.04 13.11 -38.45
CA PRO A 13 26.91 11.96 -38.25
C PRO A 13 27.39 11.94 -36.80
N GLY A 14 27.31 10.78 -36.13
CA GLY A 14 27.79 10.66 -34.77
C GLY A 14 27.67 9.28 -34.15
N SER A 15 27.91 8.22 -34.93
CA SER A 15 28.14 6.87 -34.39
C SER A 15 29.61 6.71 -34.03
N SER A 16 29.92 6.49 -32.75
CA SER A 16 31.18 5.88 -32.29
C SER A 16 30.91 5.22 -30.94
N VAL A 17 30.48 3.96 -30.96
CA VAL A 17 31.28 2.80 -30.53
C VAL A 17 31.77 2.91 -29.08
N TRP A 18 31.00 2.34 -28.16
CA TRP A 18 31.52 1.70 -26.96
C TRP A 18 30.92 0.30 -26.92
N ALA A 19 31.58 -0.61 -27.64
CA ALA A 19 31.51 -2.02 -27.35
C ALA A 19 32.77 -2.33 -26.55
N ASP A 20 32.62 -2.51 -25.25
CA ASP A 20 33.52 -3.33 -24.47
C ASP A 20 32.69 -4.30 -23.65
N ASP A 21 33.21 -5.52 -23.68
CA ASP A 21 32.56 -6.78 -23.50
C ASP A 21 32.81 -7.28 -22.06
N VAL A 22 31.96 -8.21 -21.63
CA VAL A 22 32.16 -9.14 -20.50
C VAL A 22 32.21 -8.58 -19.07
N ALA A 23 31.14 -8.80 -18.32
CA ALA A 23 31.12 -9.86 -17.29
C ALA A 23 29.72 -10.06 -16.70
N VAL A 24 29.10 -11.17 -17.10
CA VAL A 24 28.08 -11.86 -16.30
C VAL A 24 28.70 -12.24 -14.95
N GLN A 25 28.17 -11.73 -13.85
CA GLN A 25 28.33 -12.36 -12.54
C GLN A 25 26.96 -12.48 -11.87
N SER A 26 26.32 -13.61 -12.16
CA SER A 26 25.33 -14.23 -11.30
C SER A 26 26.09 -14.95 -10.17
N PRO A 27 25.85 -14.65 -8.88
CA PRO A 27 26.24 -15.53 -7.79
C PRO A 27 25.03 -16.35 -7.35
N GLU A 28 24.73 -17.40 -8.10
CA GLU A 28 24.08 -18.56 -7.50
C GLU A 28 25.08 -19.24 -6.56
N ASN A 29 24.59 -19.71 -5.42
CA ASN A 29 25.08 -20.87 -4.71
C ASN A 29 26.55 -20.87 -4.23
N ARG A 30 26.75 -20.32 -3.03
CA ARG A 30 27.70 -20.93 -2.08
C ARG A 30 26.96 -21.46 -0.87
N MET A 31 26.48 -22.70 -1.01
CA MET A 31 26.36 -23.64 0.10
C MET A 31 27.66 -23.64 0.91
N CYS A 32 27.65 -23.04 2.09
CA CYS A 32 28.57 -23.43 3.15
C CYS A 32 27.80 -24.37 4.09
N ARG A 33 27.96 -25.66 3.80
CA ARG A 33 27.56 -26.78 4.65
C ARG A 33 28.17 -26.58 6.03
N THR A 34 27.34 -26.37 7.05
CA THR A 34 27.73 -26.71 8.42
C THR A 34 26.68 -27.66 8.98
N LEU A 35 26.93 -28.96 8.79
CA LEU A 35 26.28 -30.01 9.53
C LEU A 35 26.81 -29.96 10.96
N ALA A 36 25.95 -29.65 11.92
CA ALA A 36 26.15 -30.05 13.30
C ALA A 36 24.79 -30.54 13.83
N ALA A 37 24.56 -31.83 13.65
CA ALA A 37 23.54 -32.57 14.37
C ALA A 37 23.92 -32.58 15.86
N LEU A 38 22.98 -32.21 16.73
CA LEU A 38 22.94 -32.69 18.11
C LEU A 38 21.49 -32.60 18.58
N ALA A 39 20.78 -33.70 18.38
CA ALA A 39 19.60 -34.03 19.16
C ALA A 39 20.04 -34.36 20.58
N MET A 40 19.48 -33.69 21.59
CA MET A 40 19.28 -34.29 22.90
C MET A 40 17.96 -33.82 23.48
N ALA A 41 17.02 -34.76 23.53
CA ALA A 41 15.90 -34.75 24.45
C ALA A 41 16.43 -34.71 25.89
N SER A 42 15.77 -33.96 26.77
CA SER A 42 15.75 -34.25 28.21
C SER A 42 14.48 -33.69 28.82
N ALA A 43 13.59 -34.59 29.19
CA ALA A 43 12.38 -34.36 29.94
C ALA A 43 12.66 -34.33 31.45
N MET A 44 11.78 -33.64 32.18
CA MET A 44 11.45 -33.80 33.61
C MET A 44 12.58 -33.61 34.65
N LEU A 45 12.39 -32.68 35.59
CA LEU A 45 11.79 -32.99 36.90
C LEU A 45 11.70 -31.75 37.82
N ILE A 46 10.75 -31.89 38.73
CA ILE A 46 10.16 -30.95 39.67
C ILE A 46 11.13 -30.61 40.81
N ALA A 47 11.16 -29.34 41.25
CA ALA A 47 11.59 -28.97 42.59
C ALA A 47 10.73 -27.82 43.12
N ALA A 48 9.70 -28.17 43.88
CA ALA A 48 9.03 -27.26 44.81
C ALA A 48 9.94 -27.05 46.03
N CYS A 49 10.09 -25.82 46.49
CA CYS A 49 10.42 -25.49 47.88
C CYS A 49 9.77 -24.14 48.24
N SER A 50 9.22 -24.13 49.44
CA SER A 50 8.22 -23.19 49.95
C SER A 50 8.84 -22.13 50.88
N SER A 51 8.08 -21.06 51.09
CA SER A 51 7.99 -20.23 52.31
C SER A 51 9.13 -19.26 52.65
N GLY A 52 8.78 -17.97 52.68
CA GLY A 52 9.53 -16.95 53.43
C GLY A 52 8.93 -15.55 53.31
N SER A 53 7.88 -15.26 54.09
CA SER A 53 7.41 -13.88 54.32
C SER A 53 8.21 -13.24 55.46
N PRO A 54 8.63 -11.97 55.33
CA PRO A 54 8.75 -11.08 56.47
C PRO A 54 7.77 -9.91 56.37
N THR A 55 7.04 -9.73 57.46
CA THR A 55 6.13 -8.63 57.79
C THR A 55 6.86 -7.30 57.97
N ASN A 56 6.29 -6.21 57.45
CA ASN A 56 6.45 -4.85 57.96
C ASN A 56 5.14 -4.06 57.75
N PRO A 57 4.58 -3.39 58.79
CA PRO A 57 3.65 -2.28 58.64
C PRO A 57 4.24 -0.98 59.29
N PRO A 58 3.55 0.17 59.23
CA PRO A 58 2.75 0.74 58.14
C PRO A 58 3.20 2.20 57.83
N THR A 59 2.41 2.89 56.99
CA THR A 59 2.32 4.36 56.86
C THR A 59 3.17 4.99 55.75
N ASN A 60 2.55 5.16 54.58
CA ASN A 60 2.33 6.47 53.96
C ASN A 60 1.35 6.30 52.79
N ALA A 61 0.24 7.05 52.82
CA ALA A 61 -0.76 7.07 51.76
C ALA A 61 -0.19 7.72 50.48
N PRO A 62 -0.42 7.15 49.29
CA PRO A 62 -0.38 7.90 48.05
C PRO A 62 -1.75 8.50 47.77
N VAL A 63 -1.77 9.82 47.64
CA VAL A 63 -2.87 10.64 47.14
C VAL A 63 -3.25 10.13 45.74
N SER A 64 -4.54 9.84 45.50
CA SER A 64 -5.04 9.59 44.14
C SER A 64 -4.84 10.84 43.28
N PRO A 65 -4.13 10.80 42.14
CA PRO A 65 -4.33 11.81 41.11
C PRO A 65 -5.64 11.50 40.37
N THR A 66 -6.50 12.51 40.31
CA THR A 66 -7.68 12.59 39.44
C THR A 66 -7.35 12.11 38.02
N PRO A 67 -8.24 11.35 37.35
CA PRO A 67 -8.10 11.09 35.92
C PRO A 67 -8.01 12.41 35.16
N GLY A 68 -6.88 12.64 34.50
CA GLY A 68 -6.73 13.73 33.55
C GLY A 68 -7.81 13.59 32.47
N ALA A 69 -8.48 14.70 32.17
CA ALA A 69 -9.35 14.79 31.02
C ALA A 69 -8.60 14.32 29.76
N PRO A 70 -9.24 13.61 28.82
CA PRO A 70 -8.63 13.37 27.52
C PRO A 70 -8.36 14.71 26.86
N SER A 71 -7.08 14.98 26.57
CA SER A 71 -6.67 16.06 25.68
C SER A 71 -7.29 15.78 24.32
N THR A 72 -8.34 16.53 23.96
CA THR A 72 -8.85 16.58 22.60
C THR A 72 -7.68 16.97 21.68
N PRO A 73 -7.28 16.12 20.71
CA PRO A 73 -6.37 16.55 19.66
C PRO A 73 -6.97 17.78 18.96
N PRO A 74 -6.17 18.78 18.55
CA PRO A 74 -6.72 19.88 17.76
C PRO A 74 -7.39 19.28 16.53
N ALA A 75 -8.67 19.61 16.34
CA ALA A 75 -9.37 19.37 15.09
C ALA A 75 -8.64 20.18 14.02
N GLY A 76 -7.66 19.55 13.38
CA GLY A 76 -7.15 20.02 12.10
C GLY A 76 -8.34 20.12 11.17
N SER A 77 -8.45 21.21 10.43
CA SER A 77 -9.36 21.30 9.30
C SER A 77 -9.28 19.99 8.52
N PRO A 78 -10.42 19.39 8.11
CA PRO A 78 -10.34 18.20 7.26
C PRO A 78 -9.44 18.58 6.09
N SER A 79 -8.32 17.86 5.94
CA SER A 79 -7.56 17.98 4.71
C SER A 79 -8.56 17.73 3.59
N ALA A 80 -8.59 18.62 2.60
CA ALA A 80 -9.30 18.32 1.37
C ALA A 80 -8.86 16.91 0.93
N GLY A 81 -9.82 16.05 0.60
CA GLY A 81 -9.50 14.71 0.14
C GLY A 81 -8.62 14.78 -1.10
N VAL A 82 -7.86 13.72 -1.35
CA VAL A 82 -7.01 13.62 -2.56
C VAL A 82 -7.64 12.66 -3.55
N VAL A 83 -7.46 12.92 -4.83
CA VAL A 83 -7.78 11.96 -5.88
C VAL A 83 -6.56 11.07 -6.09
N VAL A 84 -6.78 9.77 -6.21
CA VAL A 84 -5.73 8.79 -6.49
C VAL A 84 -6.08 8.07 -7.78
N THR A 85 -5.15 8.09 -8.73
CA THR A 85 -5.26 7.31 -9.97
C THR A 85 -4.56 5.97 -9.79
N ILE A 86 -5.27 4.88 -10.09
CA ILE A 86 -4.81 3.51 -9.89
C ILE A 86 -4.85 2.77 -11.23
N ASP A 87 -3.71 2.19 -11.62
CA ASP A 87 -3.59 1.26 -12.75
C ASP A 87 -3.86 -0.17 -12.31
N VAL A 88 -4.66 -0.89 -13.08
CA VAL A 88 -5.01 -2.31 -12.90
C VAL A 88 -4.86 -3.01 -14.25
N THR A 89 -3.66 -3.56 -14.49
CA THR A 89 -3.34 -4.27 -15.74
C THR A 89 -3.68 -3.44 -16.99
N GLY A 90 -3.26 -2.17 -17.01
CA GLY A 90 -3.42 -1.24 -18.14
C GLY A 90 -4.76 -0.49 -18.20
N GLU A 91 -5.67 -0.72 -17.26
CA GLU A 91 -6.88 0.10 -17.08
C GLU A 91 -6.71 1.00 -15.86
N THR A 92 -7.07 2.27 -15.99
CA THR A 92 -6.98 3.22 -14.89
C THR A 92 -8.36 3.59 -14.36
N TYR A 93 -8.50 3.65 -13.04
CA TYR A 93 -9.66 4.22 -12.37
C TYR A 93 -9.20 5.20 -11.29
N LYS A 94 -10.10 6.07 -10.83
CA LYS A 94 -9.82 7.06 -9.80
C LYS A 94 -10.64 6.80 -8.54
N ILE A 95 -10.03 7.04 -7.39
CA ILE A 95 -10.70 7.02 -6.09
C ILE A 95 -10.49 8.35 -5.37
N LEU A 96 -11.46 8.74 -4.54
CA LEU A 96 -11.32 9.84 -3.59
C LEU A 96 -10.93 9.26 -2.23
N LEU A 97 -9.82 9.73 -1.66
CA LEU A 97 -9.42 9.40 -0.29
C LEU A 97 -9.60 10.62 0.61
N THR A 98 -10.26 10.42 1.74
CA THR A 98 -10.51 11.47 2.74
C THR A 98 -9.85 11.19 4.09
N ASP A 99 -9.51 9.92 4.38
CA ASP A 99 -8.78 9.54 5.58
C ASP A 99 -7.27 9.83 5.42
N PRO A 100 -6.66 10.63 6.32
CA PRO A 100 -5.22 10.88 6.31
C PRO A 100 -4.34 9.63 6.31
N ALA A 101 -4.78 8.52 6.90
CA ALA A 101 -4.06 7.25 6.91
C ALA A 101 -4.02 6.60 5.52
N ASP A 102 -5.15 6.55 4.82
CA ASP A 102 -5.20 6.01 3.46
C ASP A 102 -4.44 6.90 2.47
N ILE A 103 -4.51 8.22 2.66
CA ILE A 103 -3.73 9.19 1.88
C ILE A 103 -2.22 8.94 2.07
N ALA A 104 -1.78 8.63 3.29
CA ALA A 104 -0.39 8.32 3.56
C ALA A 104 0.05 7.04 2.83
N VAL A 105 -0.78 5.97 2.85
CA VAL A 105 -0.51 4.73 2.10
C VAL A 105 -0.40 4.99 0.60
N ALA A 106 -1.34 5.73 0.01
CA ALA A 106 -1.29 6.06 -1.42
C ALA A 106 0.01 6.81 -1.80
N ARG A 107 0.45 7.75 -0.95
CA ARG A 107 1.71 8.48 -1.14
C ARG A 107 2.95 7.61 -0.93
N ASP A 108 2.90 6.65 -0.02
CA ASP A 108 3.97 5.65 0.17
C ASP A 108 4.13 4.77 -1.08
N LEU A 109 3.02 4.24 -1.60
CA LEU A 109 3.00 3.43 -2.81
C LEU A 109 3.49 4.21 -4.03
N LEU A 110 3.03 5.46 -4.21
CA LEU A 110 3.49 6.32 -5.31
C LEU A 110 5.00 6.59 -5.24
N ALA A 111 5.56 6.69 -4.04
CA ALA A 111 6.99 6.88 -3.82
C ALA A 111 7.82 5.57 -3.90
N GLY A 112 7.18 4.44 -4.22
CA GLY A 112 7.82 3.12 -4.29
C GLY A 112 8.23 2.55 -2.93
N ARG A 113 7.60 3.03 -1.84
CA ARG A 113 7.79 2.45 -0.49
C ARG A 113 6.87 1.23 -0.31
N GLU A 114 7.27 0.36 0.60
CA GLU A 114 6.47 -0.80 0.98
C GLU A 114 5.27 -0.36 1.83
N ALA A 115 4.08 -0.74 1.40
CA ALA A 115 2.81 -0.52 2.08
C ALA A 115 1.76 -1.53 1.53
N PRO A 116 0.64 -1.76 2.24
CA PRO A 116 -0.46 -2.55 1.70
C PRO A 116 -0.96 -1.95 0.38
N SER A 117 -0.88 -2.71 -0.71
CA SER A 117 -1.04 -2.16 -2.07
C SER A 117 -2.39 -2.42 -2.70
N ILE A 118 -3.24 -3.25 -2.09
CA ILE A 118 -4.53 -3.64 -2.65
C ILE A 118 -5.61 -2.72 -2.06
N PRO A 119 -6.16 -1.77 -2.82
CA PRO A 119 -7.32 -1.02 -2.36
C PRO A 119 -8.53 -1.96 -2.29
N ASN A 120 -9.25 -1.97 -1.18
CA ASN A 120 -10.46 -2.75 -0.97
C ASN A 120 -11.63 -1.81 -0.67
N GLY A 121 -12.39 -1.45 -1.70
CA GLY A 121 -13.41 -0.41 -1.62
C GLY A 121 -14.81 -0.92 -1.92
N LYS A 122 -15.83 -0.33 -1.27
CA LYS A 122 -17.23 -0.56 -1.62
C LYS A 122 -17.58 0.18 -2.92
N VAL A 123 -18.18 -0.53 -3.86
CA VAL A 123 -18.59 0.02 -5.16
C VAL A 123 -19.96 0.69 -5.03
N VAL A 124 -20.05 1.95 -5.41
CA VAL A 124 -21.30 2.71 -5.58
C VAL A 124 -21.57 2.89 -7.06
N ARG A 125 -22.70 2.38 -7.54
CA ARG A 125 -23.09 2.35 -8.96
C ARG A 125 -24.06 3.48 -9.31
N GLY A 126 -24.05 3.90 -10.57
CA GLY A 126 -24.91 4.94 -11.14
C GLY A 126 -24.35 6.36 -11.06
N GLU A 127 -23.26 6.56 -10.32
CA GLU A 127 -22.62 7.85 -10.11
C GLU A 127 -21.11 7.71 -10.29
N PRO A 128 -20.47 8.49 -11.18
CA PRO A 128 -19.03 8.38 -11.44
C PRO A 128 -18.16 8.99 -10.33
N GLY A 129 -18.67 9.99 -9.59
CA GLY A 129 -17.84 10.77 -8.67
C GLY A 129 -16.57 11.31 -9.37
N VAL A 130 -15.40 11.07 -8.79
CA VAL A 130 -14.09 11.41 -9.39
C VAL A 130 -13.63 10.40 -10.46
N ASN A 131 -14.31 9.25 -10.58
CA ASN A 131 -13.96 8.15 -11.48
C ASN A 131 -14.54 8.34 -12.88
N GLU A 132 -14.22 9.48 -13.51
CA GLU A 132 -14.68 9.82 -14.84
C GLU A 132 -14.36 8.71 -15.87
N GLY A 133 -15.34 8.37 -16.71
CA GLY A 133 -15.24 7.29 -17.71
C GLY A 133 -15.92 5.98 -17.29
N TYR A 134 -16.23 5.81 -16.01
CA TYR A 134 -17.00 4.71 -15.48
C TYR A 134 -18.34 5.19 -14.92
N SER A 135 -19.32 4.30 -14.77
CA SER A 135 -20.63 4.60 -14.16
C SER A 135 -20.68 4.27 -12.66
N TRP A 136 -19.53 4.17 -12.01
CA TRP A 136 -19.39 3.80 -10.61
C TRP A 136 -18.15 4.44 -9.98
N HIS A 137 -18.14 4.52 -8.65
CA HIS A 137 -16.99 4.93 -7.86
C HIS A 137 -16.82 4.05 -6.61
N ILE A 138 -15.69 4.19 -5.93
CA ILE A 138 -15.50 3.65 -4.59
C ILE A 138 -16.02 4.64 -3.55
N ASP A 139 -16.83 4.17 -2.59
CA ASP A 139 -17.29 5.00 -1.47
C ASP A 139 -16.09 5.52 -0.66
N PRO A 140 -15.86 6.84 -0.58
CA PRO A 140 -14.71 7.41 0.12
C PRO A 140 -14.76 7.18 1.64
N ASN A 141 -15.89 6.74 2.20
CA ASN A 141 -16.02 6.41 3.62
C ASN A 141 -15.90 4.91 3.89
N ASP A 142 -15.74 4.10 2.85
CA ASP A 142 -15.69 2.64 2.94
C ASP A 142 -14.64 2.09 1.96
N ILE A 143 -13.38 2.37 2.29
CA ILE A 143 -12.19 1.89 1.62
C ILE A 143 -11.11 1.58 2.67
N GLU A 144 -10.30 0.57 2.40
CA GLU A 144 -9.10 0.23 3.17
C GLU A 144 -8.00 -0.28 2.22
N TRP A 145 -6.77 -0.37 2.71
CA TRP A 145 -5.66 -1.00 1.99
C TRP A 145 -5.30 -2.34 2.60
N ALA A 146 -5.14 -3.37 1.77
CA ALA A 146 -4.82 -4.73 2.18
C ALA A 146 -3.53 -5.24 1.53
N ASP A 147 -2.86 -6.16 2.23
CA ASP A 147 -1.72 -6.92 1.68
C ASP A 147 -2.18 -8.15 0.89
N MET A 148 -3.40 -8.63 1.16
CA MET A 148 -3.98 -9.82 0.54
C MET A 148 -5.51 -9.76 0.69
N THR A 149 -6.24 -10.17 -0.35
CA THR A 149 -7.71 -10.30 -0.31
C THR A 149 -8.14 -11.69 -0.80
N ILE A 150 -9.44 -11.98 -0.84
CA ILE A 150 -9.94 -13.22 -1.44
C ILE A 150 -10.45 -12.93 -2.86
N GLU A 151 -10.38 -13.93 -3.75
CA GLU A 151 -10.68 -13.83 -5.19
C GLU A 151 -12.10 -13.31 -5.56
N LEU A 152 -13.00 -13.14 -4.59
CA LEU A 152 -14.40 -12.78 -4.87
C LEU A 152 -14.60 -11.34 -5.36
N CYS A 153 -13.65 -10.44 -5.08
CA CYS A 153 -13.69 -9.03 -5.48
C CYS A 153 -12.55 -8.62 -6.42
N ASP A 154 -11.76 -9.57 -6.93
CA ASP A 154 -10.68 -9.28 -7.88
C ASP A 154 -11.23 -9.11 -9.32
N GLY A 155 -10.54 -8.32 -10.14
CA GLY A 155 -10.96 -8.01 -11.50
C GLY A 155 -10.36 -6.71 -12.04
N LYS A 156 -10.80 -6.31 -13.23
CA LYS A 156 -10.47 -5.03 -13.85
C LYS A 156 -11.57 -3.99 -13.60
N PRO A 157 -11.27 -2.68 -13.69
CA PRO A 157 -12.29 -1.64 -13.66
C PRO A 157 -13.45 -1.87 -14.66
N SER A 158 -13.15 -2.38 -15.86
CA SER A 158 -14.16 -2.78 -16.85
C SER A 158 -15.05 -3.96 -16.41
N ASP A 159 -14.58 -4.86 -15.56
CA ASP A 159 -15.39 -5.95 -14.98
C ASP A 159 -16.42 -5.40 -13.98
N VAL A 160 -16.03 -4.38 -13.21
CA VAL A 160 -16.96 -3.64 -12.35
C VAL A 160 -18.05 -2.98 -13.18
N GLU A 161 -17.68 -2.29 -14.26
CA GLU A 161 -18.62 -1.64 -15.20
C GLU A 161 -19.58 -2.66 -15.83
N ALA A 162 -19.05 -3.79 -16.28
CA ALA A 162 -19.81 -4.86 -16.91
C ALA A 162 -20.69 -5.66 -15.90
N ASN A 163 -20.60 -5.39 -14.60
CA ASN A 163 -21.24 -6.15 -13.53
C ASN A 163 -20.90 -7.65 -13.57
N THR A 164 -19.66 -7.99 -13.94
CA THR A 164 -19.18 -9.39 -13.97
C THR A 164 -18.61 -9.84 -12.63
N ILE A 165 -18.23 -8.90 -11.76
CA ILE A 165 -17.89 -9.18 -10.36
C ILE A 165 -19.16 -9.34 -9.51
N SER A 166 -19.17 -10.37 -8.65
CA SER A 166 -20.37 -10.77 -7.88
C SER A 166 -20.52 -10.07 -6.52
N GLY A 167 -19.46 -9.42 -6.03
CA GLY A 167 -19.43 -8.69 -4.76
C GLY A 167 -19.84 -7.22 -4.90
N ASP A 168 -20.10 -6.59 -3.75
CA ASP A 168 -20.27 -5.14 -3.62
C ASP A 168 -18.94 -4.40 -3.39
N ARG A 169 -17.83 -5.15 -3.32
CA ARG A 169 -16.48 -4.62 -3.18
C ARG A 169 -15.63 -4.91 -4.42
N PHE A 170 -14.64 -4.05 -4.61
CA PHE A 170 -13.62 -4.18 -5.64
C PHE A 170 -12.24 -4.14 -4.99
N CYS A 171 -11.43 -5.17 -5.23
CA CYS A 171 -10.14 -5.39 -4.58
C CYS A 171 -9.04 -5.87 -5.55
N PRO A 172 -8.63 -5.05 -6.53
CA PRO A 172 -7.72 -5.47 -7.61
C PRO A 172 -6.32 -5.82 -7.10
N TRP A 173 -5.92 -7.10 -7.19
CA TRP A 173 -4.59 -7.55 -6.74
C TRP A 173 -3.43 -6.90 -7.52
N SER A 174 -3.69 -6.56 -8.79
CA SER A 174 -2.71 -5.94 -9.68
C SER A 174 -2.64 -4.42 -9.58
N ALA A 175 -3.27 -3.82 -8.56
CA ALA A 175 -3.33 -2.38 -8.37
C ALA A 175 -1.95 -1.73 -8.22
N LYS A 176 -1.79 -0.58 -8.87
CA LYS A 176 -0.63 0.30 -8.74
C LYS A 176 -1.09 1.74 -8.65
N VAL A 177 -0.68 2.44 -7.60
CA VAL A 177 -0.88 3.90 -7.52
C VAL A 177 0.05 4.57 -8.51
N VAL A 178 -0.51 5.37 -9.43
CA VAL A 178 0.25 6.05 -10.49
C VAL A 178 0.15 7.58 -10.42
N ALA A 179 -0.81 8.12 -9.69
CA ALA A 179 -0.89 9.55 -9.37
C ALA A 179 -1.64 9.80 -8.06
N VAL A 180 -1.31 10.90 -7.39
CA VAL A 180 -2.04 11.46 -6.24
C VAL A 180 -2.17 12.97 -6.47
N GLU A 181 -3.39 13.46 -6.56
CA GLU A 181 -3.72 14.86 -6.80
C GLU A 181 -4.44 15.48 -5.58
N ASP A 182 -3.90 16.57 -5.04
CA ASP A 182 -4.43 17.21 -3.82
C ASP A 182 -5.70 18.07 -4.05
N ASP A 183 -6.14 18.21 -5.32
CA ASP A 183 -7.29 19.01 -5.72
C ASP A 183 -8.44 18.11 -6.20
N ALA A 184 -9.26 17.62 -5.26
CA ALA A 184 -10.52 16.90 -5.57
C ALA A 184 -11.67 17.85 -5.94
N ASN A 185 -11.42 18.85 -6.81
CA ASN A 185 -12.39 19.89 -7.17
C ASN A 185 -13.08 19.66 -8.51
#